data_AF-A0A7S3NE52-F1
#
_entry.id   AF-A0A7S3NE52-F1
#
_cell.length_a   1.000
_cell.length_b   1.000
_cell.length_c   1.000
_cell.angle_alpha   90.00
_cell.angle_beta   90.00
_cell.angle_gamma   90.00
#
_symmetry.space_group_name_H-M   'P 1'
#
loop_
_entity.id
_entity.type
_entity.pdbx_description
1 polymer ?
#
loop_
_entity_poly.entity_id
_entity_poly.type
_entity_poly.pdbx_seq_one_letter_code
_entity_poly.pdbx_strand_id
1 'polypeptide(L)'
;SGKPFLKISGDLSTIQFDETSNIVYGKTGKDINYCVKSYTVTAKTDTPNQKSFILKRTDLKSNGFELLLTVSLCPDSIVRVKIDDPAGKRFYVPDSSVNSKFCDVTAKRNDEATVADFVTVSADGSAFTLQIHEFQNPNNVYFKINDDSLIMTEYYLNLNVQINTNQKIYGLGERVTDFFLKEGIYTTWAMDQTDPIDDGKPPGKNIYGTHPVFFTRANTGSKYHWGMLNLNANAQDTKVTL
;
A
#
# COMPACT_ATOMS: atom_id res chain seq x y z
N SER A 1 -11.84 16.24 28.63
CA SER A 1 -11.24 15.01 28.06
C SER A 1 -10.89 15.30 26.60
N GLY A 2 -9.60 15.43 26.29
CA GLY A 2 -9.16 15.74 24.92
C GLY A 2 -9.49 14.59 23.97
N LYS A 3 -10.15 14.90 22.85
CA LYS A 3 -10.28 13.98 21.71
C LYS A 3 -8.88 13.69 21.16
N PRO A 4 -8.57 12.46 20.72
CA PRO A 4 -7.32 12.22 20.01
C PRO A 4 -7.29 13.09 18.75
N PHE A 5 -6.16 13.75 18.50
CA PHE A 5 -5.94 14.56 17.32
C PHE A 5 -4.53 14.26 16.77
N LEU A 6 -4.40 14.26 15.45
CA LEU A 6 -3.10 14.23 14.80
C LEU A 6 -2.45 15.62 14.99
N LYS A 7 -1.29 15.66 15.64
CA LYS A 7 -0.50 16.90 15.74
C LYS A 7 0.67 16.82 14.77
N ILE A 8 0.74 17.78 13.86
CA ILE A 8 1.90 18.02 13.01
C ILE A 8 2.53 19.33 13.52
N SER A 9 3.83 19.31 13.80
CA SER A 9 4.57 20.49 14.28
C SER A 9 5.83 20.72 13.45
N GLY A 10 6.02 21.97 12.99
CA GLY A 10 7.13 22.42 12.15
C GLY A 10 6.76 23.71 11.40
N ASP A 11 7.69 24.30 10.65
CA ASP A 11 7.36 25.37 9.70
C ASP A 11 6.53 24.79 8.54
N LEU A 12 5.22 25.02 8.57
CA LEU A 12 4.27 24.43 7.62
C LEU A 12 4.48 24.92 6.18
N SER A 13 5.27 25.99 5.95
CA SER A 13 5.55 26.51 4.61
C SER A 13 6.54 25.67 3.81
N THR A 14 7.28 24.76 4.47
CA THR A 14 8.32 23.91 3.85
C THR A 14 8.13 22.42 4.08
N ILE A 15 7.04 21.99 4.74
CA ILE A 15 6.82 20.57 5.05
C ILE A 15 6.37 19.85 3.79
N GLN A 16 7.24 19.01 3.23
CA GLN A 16 6.76 17.90 2.40
C GLN A 16 6.20 16.82 3.32
N PHE A 17 4.98 16.35 3.04
CA PHE A 17 4.26 15.46 3.96
C PHE A 17 4.96 14.10 4.13
N ASP A 18 5.71 13.65 3.12
CA ASP A 18 6.56 12.47 3.16
C ASP A 18 7.86 12.66 3.96
N GLU A 19 8.25 13.91 4.25
CA GLU A 19 9.38 14.30 5.10
C GLU A 19 8.97 14.56 6.56
N THR A 20 7.67 14.38 6.90
CA THR A 20 7.18 14.64 8.26
C THR A 20 7.81 13.66 9.27
N SER A 21 8.76 14.19 10.04
CA SER A 21 9.53 13.50 11.06
C SER A 21 8.91 13.56 12.46
N ASN A 22 7.67 14.06 12.60
CA ASN A 22 7.00 14.22 13.90
C ASN A 22 5.48 13.96 13.81
N ILE A 23 5.08 12.81 13.24
CA ILE A 23 3.68 12.37 13.36
C ILE A 23 3.51 11.71 14.72
N VAL A 24 2.74 12.37 15.57
CA VAL A 24 2.40 11.89 16.92
C VAL A 24 0.88 11.77 17.03
N TYR A 25 0.40 10.60 17.43
CA TYR A 25 -1.01 10.35 17.74
C TYR A 25 -1.12 9.86 19.19
N GLY A 26 -1.93 10.54 20.02
CA GLY A 26 -2.07 10.19 21.43
C GLY A 26 -2.74 11.23 22.32
N LYS A 27 -2.79 10.92 23.62
CA LYS A 27 -3.02 11.87 24.71
C LYS A 27 -1.66 12.14 25.35
N THR A 28 -1.40 13.40 25.74
CA THR A 28 -0.13 13.87 26.31
C THR A 28 0.52 12.83 27.23
N GLY A 29 1.71 12.35 26.88
CA GLY A 29 2.47 11.33 27.64
C GLY A 29 2.30 9.87 27.21
N LYS A 30 1.50 9.58 26.17
CA LYS A 30 1.35 8.25 25.51
C LYS A 30 1.55 8.33 23.99
N ASP A 31 2.37 9.28 23.59
CA ASP A 31 2.57 9.69 22.21
C ASP A 31 3.39 8.63 21.46
N ILE A 32 2.80 8.02 20.42
CA ILE A 32 3.49 7.07 19.55
C ILE A 32 4.26 7.86 18.50
N ASN A 33 5.58 7.67 18.43
CA ASN A 33 6.42 8.24 17.39
C ASN A 33 6.30 7.41 16.10
N TYR A 34 5.57 7.89 15.10
CA TYR A 34 5.40 7.16 13.83
C TYR A 34 6.57 7.29 12.85
N CYS A 35 7.65 7.96 13.25
CA CYS A 35 8.86 8.05 12.44
C CYS A 35 9.76 6.84 12.63
N VAL A 36 9.55 6.07 13.71
CA VAL A 36 10.03 4.70 13.79
C VAL A 36 9.02 3.82 13.04
N LYS A 37 9.44 3.40 11.85
CA LYS A 37 8.73 2.49 10.98
C LYS A 37 9.59 1.22 10.98
N SER A 38 9.35 0.28 11.86
CA SER A 38 10.05 -1.00 11.78
C SER A 38 9.15 -2.04 12.42
N TYR A 39 8.86 -3.08 11.65
CA TYR A 39 8.00 -4.18 12.04
C TYR A 39 8.77 -5.48 12.01
N THR A 40 8.57 -6.32 13.00
CA THR A 40 8.87 -7.75 12.91
C THR A 40 7.64 -8.50 12.42
N VAL A 41 7.86 -9.62 11.75
CA VAL A 41 6.79 -10.48 11.24
C VAL A 41 6.66 -11.76 12.07
N THR A 42 5.45 -12.29 12.22
CA THR A 42 5.18 -13.60 12.84
C THR A 42 4.05 -14.29 12.10
N ALA A 43 4.29 -15.47 11.54
CA ALA A 43 3.29 -16.24 10.83
C ALA A 43 2.12 -16.66 11.74
N LYS A 44 0.92 -16.70 11.16
CA LYS A 44 -0.33 -17.08 11.84
C LYS A 44 -1.10 -18.15 11.07
N THR A 45 -1.24 -17.99 9.76
CA THR A 45 -1.93 -18.97 8.90
C THR A 45 -1.06 -19.28 7.70
N ASP A 46 -1.01 -20.56 7.33
CA ASP A 46 -0.32 -21.01 6.12
C ASP A 46 -1.19 -22.03 5.39
N THR A 47 -1.82 -21.57 4.31
CA THR A 47 -2.56 -22.42 3.38
C THR A 47 -2.05 -22.14 1.96
N PRO A 48 -2.25 -23.06 1.00
CA PRO A 48 -1.83 -22.86 -0.38
C PRO A 48 -2.32 -21.52 -0.98
N ASN A 49 -3.57 -21.12 -0.71
CA ASN A 49 -4.17 -19.92 -1.29
C ASN A 49 -4.10 -18.69 -0.39
N GLN A 50 -3.69 -18.82 0.86
CA GLN A 50 -3.68 -17.71 1.81
C GLN A 50 -2.64 -17.91 2.92
N LYS A 51 -1.83 -16.89 3.14
CA LYS A 51 -0.94 -16.77 4.30
C LYS A 51 -1.31 -15.53 5.11
N SER A 52 -1.19 -15.60 6.43
CA SER A 52 -1.38 -14.44 7.29
C SER A 52 -0.29 -14.31 8.34
N PHE A 53 0.03 -13.07 8.69
CA PHE A 53 1.13 -12.70 9.57
C PHE A 53 0.71 -11.56 10.50
N ILE A 54 1.24 -11.55 11.71
CA ILE A 54 1.19 -10.41 12.60
C ILE A 54 2.43 -9.55 12.35
N LEU A 55 2.22 -8.28 12.03
CA LEU A 55 3.27 -7.27 11.98
C LEU A 55 3.26 -6.51 13.30
N LYS A 56 4.38 -6.56 14.02
CA LYS A 56 4.53 -5.92 15.32
C LYS A 56 5.61 -4.87 15.25
N ARG A 57 5.29 -3.65 15.69
CA ARG A 57 6.27 -2.57 15.80
C ARG A 57 7.37 -2.91 16.80
N THR A 58 8.63 -2.69 16.39
CA THR A 58 9.81 -3.04 17.19
C THR A 58 10.06 -2.08 18.35
N ASP A 59 9.58 -0.84 18.26
CA ASP A 59 9.82 0.22 19.24
C ASP A 59 8.77 0.26 20.38
N LEU A 60 7.63 -0.40 20.19
CA LEU A 60 6.54 -0.41 21.18
C LEU A 60 6.66 -1.63 22.11
N LYS A 61 6.75 -1.38 23.43
CA LYS A 61 6.73 -2.47 24.44
C LYS A 61 5.39 -3.21 24.42
N SER A 62 5.43 -4.49 24.83
CA SER A 62 4.33 -5.47 24.87
C SER A 62 2.95 -4.85 25.13
N ASN A 63 2.00 -5.09 24.21
CA ASN A 63 0.70 -4.43 23.96
C ASN A 63 0.72 -3.34 22.86
N GLY A 64 1.83 -3.21 22.12
CA GLY A 64 1.96 -2.33 20.96
C GLY A 64 0.95 -2.64 19.84
N PHE A 65 0.71 -1.63 19.00
CA PHE A 65 -0.16 -1.70 17.82
C PHE A 65 0.30 -2.80 16.85
N GLU A 66 -0.44 -3.90 16.82
CA GLU A 66 -0.23 -5.04 15.91
C GLU A 66 -1.12 -4.88 14.69
N LEU A 67 -0.58 -5.24 13.52
CA LEU A 67 -1.32 -5.26 12.27
C LEU A 67 -1.42 -6.71 11.77
N LEU A 68 -2.55 -7.05 11.17
CA LEU A 68 -2.74 -8.31 10.48
C LEU A 68 -2.45 -8.12 9.00
N LEU A 69 -1.37 -8.72 8.52
CA LEU A 69 -1.08 -8.87 7.10
C LEU A 69 -1.70 -10.18 6.61
N THR A 70 -2.54 -10.11 5.59
CA THR A 70 -3.08 -11.27 4.88
C THR A 70 -2.71 -11.19 3.42
N VAL A 71 -2.06 -12.23 2.92
CA VAL A 71 -1.71 -12.41 1.51
C VAL A 71 -2.57 -13.54 0.97
N SER A 72 -3.29 -13.27 -0.12
CA SER A 72 -4.19 -14.23 -0.76
C SER A 72 -3.89 -14.35 -2.24
N LEU A 73 -3.85 -15.57 -2.73
CA LEU A 73 -3.83 -15.86 -4.16
C LEU A 73 -5.27 -16.03 -4.62
N CYS A 74 -5.77 -15.03 -5.34
CA CYS A 74 -7.10 -15.04 -5.94
C CYS A 74 -7.06 -15.81 -7.28
N PRO A 75 -8.21 -16.09 -7.91
CA PRO A 75 -8.26 -16.51 -9.32
C PRO A 75 -7.55 -15.50 -10.25
N ASP A 76 -7.18 -15.94 -11.45
CA ASP A 76 -6.61 -15.09 -12.53
C ASP A 76 -5.26 -14.42 -12.23
N SER A 77 -4.41 -15.06 -11.43
CA SER A 77 -3.05 -14.56 -11.08
C SER A 77 -3.06 -13.23 -10.31
N ILE A 78 -4.14 -12.92 -9.59
CA ILE A 78 -4.20 -11.76 -8.70
C ILE A 78 -3.65 -12.16 -7.32
N VAL A 79 -2.65 -11.42 -6.85
CA VAL A 79 -2.19 -11.47 -5.46
C VAL A 79 -2.84 -10.31 -4.70
N ARG A 80 -3.66 -10.62 -3.70
CA ARG A 80 -4.26 -9.64 -2.81
C ARG A 80 -3.43 -9.54 -1.53
N VAL A 81 -2.91 -8.34 -1.27
CA VAL A 81 -2.28 -7.98 0.01
C VAL A 81 -3.25 -7.11 0.80
N LYS A 82 -3.61 -7.54 2.01
CA LYS A 82 -4.44 -6.77 2.94
C LYS A 82 -3.67 -6.54 4.23
N ILE A 83 -3.55 -5.29 4.66
CA ILE A 83 -3.00 -4.92 5.97
C ILE A 83 -4.16 -4.33 6.78
N ASP A 84 -4.45 -4.92 7.94
CA ASP A 84 -5.64 -4.64 8.73
C ASP A 84 -5.27 -4.34 10.19
N ASP A 85 -6.12 -3.58 10.87
CA ASP A 85 -6.13 -3.46 12.32
C ASP A 85 -7.01 -4.58 12.90
N PRO A 86 -6.46 -5.54 13.66
CA PRO A 86 -7.23 -6.64 14.24
C PRO A 86 -8.42 -6.20 15.10
N ALA A 87 -8.43 -4.95 15.60
CA ALA A 87 -9.55 -4.39 16.36
C ALA A 87 -10.76 -4.00 15.48
N GLY A 88 -10.63 -4.02 14.15
CA GLY A 88 -11.74 -3.93 13.20
C GLY A 88 -12.38 -2.54 13.05
N LYS A 89 -11.68 -1.46 13.43
CA LYS A 89 -12.25 -0.10 13.47
C LYS A 89 -12.08 0.71 12.17
N ARG A 90 -11.90 0.04 11.02
CA ARG A 90 -11.57 0.72 9.75
C ARG A 90 -12.69 0.64 8.73
N PHE A 91 -12.77 1.67 7.92
CA PHE A 91 -13.62 1.68 6.73
C PHE A 91 -13.05 0.74 5.66
N TYR A 92 -13.95 0.02 4.99
CA TYR A 92 -13.67 -0.81 3.83
C TYR A 92 -14.61 -0.42 2.69
N VAL A 93 -14.11 -0.42 1.46
CA VAL A 93 -14.98 -0.32 0.28
C VAL A 93 -15.97 -1.48 0.34
N PRO A 94 -17.29 -1.22 0.34
CA PRO A 94 -18.28 -2.29 0.44
C PRO A 94 -18.21 -3.25 -0.75
N ASP A 95 -18.37 -4.54 -0.45
CA ASP A 95 -18.45 -5.62 -1.45
C ASP A 95 -19.61 -5.46 -2.45
N SER A 96 -20.60 -4.62 -2.16
CA SER A 96 -21.66 -4.27 -3.10
C SER A 96 -21.22 -3.23 -4.12
N SER A 97 -20.21 -2.41 -3.81
CA SER A 97 -19.68 -1.35 -4.67
C SER A 97 -18.61 -1.86 -5.62
N VAL A 98 -17.85 -2.87 -5.19
CA VAL A 98 -16.83 -3.56 -6.00
C VAL A 98 -17.19 -5.03 -6.02
N ASN A 99 -17.23 -5.69 -7.17
CA ASN A 99 -17.54 -7.12 -7.27
C ASN A 99 -16.46 -7.95 -6.54
N SER A 100 -16.56 -8.06 -5.20
CA SER A 100 -15.52 -8.58 -4.31
C SER A 100 -15.20 -10.05 -4.55
N LYS A 101 -16.06 -10.73 -5.32
CA LYS A 101 -15.83 -12.09 -5.85
C LYS A 101 -14.62 -12.18 -6.78
N PHE A 102 -14.02 -11.06 -7.19
CA PHE A 102 -12.74 -11.08 -7.92
C PHE A 102 -11.64 -11.80 -7.12
N CYS A 103 -11.77 -11.89 -5.79
CA CYS A 103 -10.85 -12.66 -4.95
C CYS A 103 -11.58 -13.65 -4.05
N ASP A 104 -12.10 -14.72 -4.67
CA ASP A 104 -12.56 -15.90 -3.94
C ASP A 104 -11.39 -16.88 -3.72
N VAL A 105 -10.81 -16.86 -2.52
CA VAL A 105 -9.69 -17.76 -2.13
C VAL A 105 -10.10 -19.22 -2.00
N THR A 106 -11.41 -19.51 -1.98
CA THR A 106 -11.95 -20.87 -1.92
C THR A 106 -12.17 -21.47 -3.31
N ALA A 107 -12.19 -20.63 -4.35
CA ALA A 107 -12.30 -21.08 -5.72
C ALA A 107 -11.08 -21.93 -6.10
N LYS A 108 -11.35 -23.09 -6.70
CA LYS A 108 -10.29 -24.01 -7.14
C LYS A 108 -9.55 -23.39 -8.32
N ARG A 109 -8.22 -23.28 -8.20
CA ARG A 109 -7.34 -22.93 -9.32
C ARG A 109 -7.01 -24.18 -10.16
N ASN A 110 -6.82 -23.97 -11.46
CA ASN A 110 -6.48 -25.06 -12.39
C ASN A 110 -4.96 -25.33 -12.48
N ASP A 111 -4.13 -24.40 -12.02
CA ASP A 111 -2.67 -24.42 -12.21
C ASP A 111 -1.89 -24.89 -10.97
N GLU A 112 -2.59 -25.35 -9.92
CA GLU A 112 -2.03 -25.80 -8.62
C GLU A 112 -1.10 -24.79 -7.91
N ALA A 113 -1.00 -23.57 -8.43
CA ALA A 113 -0.13 -22.54 -7.90
C ALA A 113 -0.61 -22.07 -6.52
N THR A 114 0.35 -21.71 -5.68
CA THR A 114 0.19 -21.31 -4.29
C THR A 114 0.72 -19.90 -4.06
N VAL A 115 0.41 -19.30 -2.91
CA VAL A 115 0.94 -18.00 -2.51
C VAL A 115 2.47 -17.98 -2.55
N ALA A 116 3.13 -19.08 -2.17
CA ALA A 116 4.59 -19.16 -2.13
C ALA A 116 5.24 -19.06 -3.52
N ASP A 117 4.50 -19.36 -4.59
CA ASP A 117 5.02 -19.26 -5.96
C ASP A 117 5.08 -17.81 -6.48
N PHE A 118 4.37 -16.89 -5.82
CA PHE A 118 4.31 -15.47 -6.19
C PHE A 118 4.86 -14.54 -5.12
N VAL A 119 4.90 -14.98 -3.86
CA VAL A 119 5.15 -14.12 -2.72
C VAL A 119 6.19 -14.71 -1.78
N THR A 120 7.21 -13.91 -1.51
CA THR A 120 8.19 -14.18 -0.44
C THR A 120 7.96 -13.21 0.71
N VAL A 121 7.85 -13.74 1.93
CA VAL A 121 7.80 -12.95 3.18
C VAL A 121 9.03 -13.32 4.02
N SER A 122 9.58 -12.36 4.77
CA SER A 122 10.72 -12.62 5.66
C SER A 122 10.40 -13.66 6.75
N ALA A 123 11.45 -14.29 7.29
CA ALA A 123 11.31 -15.35 8.29
C ALA A 123 10.70 -14.82 9.61
N ASP A 124 10.06 -15.70 10.36
CA ASP A 124 9.46 -15.36 11.65
C ASP A 124 10.46 -14.73 12.63
N GLY A 125 10.03 -13.66 13.29
CA GLY A 125 10.83 -12.88 14.23
C GLY A 125 11.85 -11.94 13.57
N SER A 126 12.05 -12.01 12.25
CA SER A 126 12.93 -11.08 11.53
C SER A 126 12.23 -9.77 11.16
N ALA A 127 13.00 -8.78 10.72
CA ALA A 127 12.48 -7.57 10.13
C ALA A 127 11.54 -7.91 8.95
N PHE A 128 10.38 -7.27 8.91
CA PHE A 128 9.35 -7.54 7.91
C PHE A 128 9.83 -7.16 6.51
N THR A 129 9.73 -8.09 5.57
CA THR A 129 9.73 -7.76 4.14
C THR A 129 8.67 -8.59 3.44
N LEU A 130 8.04 -8.02 2.42
CA LEU A 130 7.17 -8.73 1.50
C LEU A 130 7.62 -8.43 0.08
N GLN A 131 7.76 -9.46 -0.74
CA GLN A 131 8.08 -9.35 -2.15
C GLN A 131 7.04 -10.12 -2.97
N ILE A 132 6.49 -9.48 -4.00
CA ILE A 132 5.72 -10.14 -5.05
C ILE A 132 6.61 -10.23 -6.28
N HIS A 133 6.78 -11.43 -6.81
CA HIS A 133 7.69 -11.71 -7.91
C HIS A 133 7.00 -12.48 -9.03
N GLU A 134 7.70 -12.56 -10.16
CA GLU A 134 7.29 -13.39 -11.28
C GLU A 134 7.23 -14.87 -10.90
N PHE A 135 6.16 -15.54 -11.31
CA PHE A 135 5.97 -16.98 -11.10
C PHE A 135 7.11 -17.83 -11.69
N GLN A 136 7.57 -17.48 -12.90
CA GLN A 136 8.60 -18.26 -13.62
C GLN A 136 10.02 -17.94 -13.16
N ASN A 137 10.24 -16.79 -12.51
CA ASN A 137 11.56 -16.36 -12.07
C ASN A 137 11.44 -15.49 -10.81
N PRO A 138 11.53 -16.09 -9.60
CA PRO A 138 11.41 -15.36 -8.34
C PRO A 138 12.41 -14.21 -8.15
N ASN A 139 13.52 -14.18 -8.91
CA ASN A 139 14.46 -13.07 -8.90
C ASN A 139 13.90 -11.80 -9.56
N ASN A 140 12.87 -11.93 -10.41
CA ASN A 140 12.17 -10.82 -11.03
C ASN A 140 11.07 -10.32 -10.07
N VAL A 141 11.48 -9.60 -9.03
CA VAL A 141 10.59 -8.97 -8.05
C VAL A 141 9.86 -7.79 -8.70
N TYR A 142 8.53 -7.78 -8.67
CA TYR A 142 7.69 -6.69 -9.18
C TYR A 142 7.39 -5.63 -8.14
N PHE A 143 7.16 -6.05 -6.90
CA PHE A 143 6.68 -5.20 -5.83
C PHE A 143 7.31 -5.62 -4.51
N LYS A 144 7.80 -4.67 -3.72
CA LYS A 144 8.45 -4.92 -2.44
C LYS A 144 8.04 -3.90 -1.37
N ILE A 145 7.75 -4.41 -0.18
CA ILE A 145 7.53 -3.64 1.05
C ILE A 145 8.64 -4.00 2.03
N ASN A 146 9.27 -3.00 2.65
CA ASN A 146 10.23 -3.18 3.74
C ASN A 146 9.58 -2.87 5.10
N ASP A 147 10.30 -3.16 6.18
CA ASP A 147 9.83 -2.96 7.56
C ASP A 147 9.65 -1.48 7.89
N ASP A 148 10.32 -0.59 7.18
CA ASP A 148 10.23 0.86 7.33
C ASP A 148 9.21 1.56 6.44
N SER A 149 8.42 0.78 5.73
CA SER A 149 7.61 1.30 4.65
C SER A 149 6.17 1.62 5.05
N LEU A 150 5.77 1.40 6.32
CA LEU A 150 4.37 1.47 6.73
C LEU A 150 4.14 2.34 7.98
N ILE A 151 3.29 3.36 7.83
CA ILE A 151 2.59 4.00 8.94
C ILE A 151 1.11 3.68 8.81
N MET A 152 0.49 3.21 9.89
CA MET A 152 -0.95 2.99 9.93
C MET A 152 -1.51 3.53 11.24
N THR A 153 -2.39 4.51 11.13
CA THR A 153 -3.14 5.14 12.23
C THR A 153 -4.62 5.20 11.84
N GLU A 154 -5.47 5.69 12.74
CA GLU A 154 -6.90 5.89 12.45
C GLU A 154 -7.15 6.82 11.24
N TYR A 155 -6.39 7.92 11.14
CA TYR A 155 -6.64 8.98 10.14
C TYR A 155 -5.56 9.11 9.08
N TYR A 156 -4.46 8.36 9.21
CA TYR A 156 -3.32 8.44 8.31
C TYR A 156 -2.74 7.07 8.02
N LEU A 157 -2.60 6.76 6.73
CA LEU A 157 -1.92 5.59 6.22
C LEU A 157 -0.86 6.07 5.23
N ASN A 158 0.37 5.61 5.43
CA ASN A 158 1.47 5.77 4.49
C ASN A 158 2.02 4.39 4.20
N LEU A 159 2.09 4.05 2.92
CA LEU A 159 2.70 2.82 2.45
C LEU A 159 3.68 3.17 1.33
N ASN A 160 4.95 2.98 1.59
CA ASN A 160 6.00 3.08 0.59
C ASN A 160 6.22 1.70 -0.04
N VAL A 161 6.39 1.68 -1.35
CA VAL A 161 6.58 0.43 -2.09
C VAL A 161 7.69 0.62 -3.10
N GLN A 162 8.56 -0.37 -3.22
CA GLN A 162 9.53 -0.43 -4.31
C GLN A 162 8.92 -1.25 -5.43
N ILE A 163 8.98 -0.74 -6.66
CA ILE A 163 8.40 -1.42 -7.82
C ILE A 163 9.46 -1.60 -8.91
N ASN A 164 9.39 -2.73 -9.61
CA ASN A 164 10.21 -2.98 -10.77
C ASN A 164 9.45 -2.62 -12.03
N THR A 165 9.93 -1.58 -12.70
CA THR A 165 9.30 -0.95 -13.85
C THR A 165 10.37 -0.58 -14.88
N ASN A 166 9.99 -0.57 -16.16
CA ASN A 166 10.76 0.05 -17.23
C ASN A 166 10.59 1.59 -17.28
N GLN A 167 10.19 2.21 -16.16
CA GLN A 167 9.87 3.63 -16.01
C GLN A 167 8.69 4.11 -16.88
N LYS A 168 7.94 3.20 -17.50
CA LYS A 168 6.69 3.52 -18.23
C LYS A 168 5.51 3.05 -17.38
N ILE A 169 5.10 3.91 -16.47
CA ILE A 169 3.93 3.69 -15.60
C ILE A 169 2.76 4.48 -16.18
N TYR A 170 1.57 3.90 -16.23
CA TYR A 170 0.35 4.58 -16.67
C TYR A 170 -0.84 4.19 -15.78
N GLY A 171 -1.84 5.06 -15.68
CA GLY A 171 -2.98 4.90 -14.77
C GLY A 171 -3.12 6.06 -13.79
N LEU A 172 -3.50 5.78 -12.54
CA LEU A 172 -3.78 6.76 -11.48
C LEU A 172 -4.74 7.87 -11.93
N GLY A 173 -5.79 7.51 -12.68
CA GLY A 173 -6.77 8.48 -13.17
C GLY A 173 -7.69 9.00 -12.06
N GLU A 174 -8.52 10.01 -12.32
CA GLU A 174 -8.70 10.73 -13.59
C GLU A 174 -7.80 11.98 -13.63
N ARG A 175 -7.10 12.22 -14.76
CA ARG A 175 -6.07 13.27 -14.89
C ARG A 175 -5.98 13.77 -16.32
N VAL A 176 -5.62 15.05 -16.51
CA VAL A 176 -5.36 15.66 -17.82
C VAL A 176 -3.85 15.88 -17.97
N THR A 177 -3.16 14.93 -18.62
CA THR A 177 -1.71 14.98 -18.80
C THR A 177 -1.24 13.96 -19.85
N ASP A 178 0.07 13.77 -19.97
CA ASP A 178 0.66 12.72 -20.79
C ASP A 178 0.26 11.31 -20.31
N PHE A 179 0.25 10.35 -21.24
CA PHE A 179 -0.16 8.97 -20.94
C PHE A 179 0.69 8.29 -19.84
N PHE A 180 2.00 8.50 -19.87
CA PHE A 180 2.92 7.97 -18.86
C PHE A 180 3.07 8.95 -17.69
N LEU A 181 3.07 8.40 -16.48
CA LEU A 181 3.40 9.15 -15.27
C LEU A 181 4.83 9.67 -15.35
N LYS A 182 5.03 10.86 -14.80
CA LYS A 182 6.33 11.45 -14.54
C LYS A 182 6.60 11.34 -13.03
N GLU A 183 7.80 11.69 -12.62
CA GLU A 183 8.07 11.92 -11.20
C GLU A 183 7.17 13.05 -10.68
N GLY A 184 6.50 12.85 -9.55
CA GLY A 184 5.54 13.82 -9.03
C GLY A 184 4.55 13.25 -8.02
N ILE A 185 3.57 14.07 -7.66
CA ILE A 185 2.50 13.77 -6.71
C ILE A 185 1.16 13.79 -7.44
N TYR A 186 0.43 12.68 -7.35
CA TYR A 186 -0.86 12.49 -8.01
C TYR A 186 -1.97 12.31 -6.98
N THR A 187 -2.95 13.23 -6.99
CA THR A 187 -4.04 13.24 -6.01
C THR A 187 -5.24 12.47 -6.54
N THR A 188 -5.71 11.49 -5.77
CA THR A 188 -6.96 10.77 -6.02
C THR A 188 -8.04 11.30 -5.08
N TRP A 189 -8.84 12.24 -5.57
CA TRP A 189 -9.97 12.81 -4.84
C TRP A 189 -11.00 13.35 -5.85
N ALA A 190 -12.22 12.82 -5.83
CA ALA A 190 -13.25 13.29 -6.75
C ALA A 190 -13.64 14.73 -6.44
N MET A 191 -13.50 15.64 -7.40
CA MET A 191 -13.88 17.04 -7.27
C MET A 191 -14.44 17.59 -8.57
N ASP A 192 -15.44 18.46 -8.45
CA ASP A 192 -15.95 19.26 -9.56
C ASP A 192 -14.92 20.35 -9.90
N GLN A 193 -13.99 20.01 -10.79
CA GLN A 193 -12.97 20.89 -11.35
C GLN A 193 -12.92 20.66 -12.85
N THR A 194 -12.59 21.70 -13.64
CA THR A 194 -12.68 21.62 -15.10
C THR A 194 -11.77 20.52 -15.68
N ASP A 195 -10.49 20.81 -15.84
CA ASP A 195 -9.51 20.03 -16.59
C ASP A 195 -8.08 20.55 -16.30
N PRO A 196 -7.70 20.80 -15.02
CA PRO A 196 -6.35 21.27 -14.71
C PRO A 196 -5.31 20.29 -15.25
N ILE A 197 -4.30 20.83 -15.95
CA ILE A 197 -3.15 20.04 -16.39
C ILE A 197 -2.43 19.51 -15.15
N ASP A 198 -2.38 18.19 -15.03
CA ASP A 198 -1.64 17.54 -13.96
C ASP A 198 -0.16 17.46 -14.33
N ASP A 199 0.62 18.38 -13.76
CA ASP A 199 2.06 18.50 -13.97
C ASP A 199 2.89 17.75 -12.90
N GLY A 200 2.23 16.99 -12.01
CA GLY A 200 2.85 16.23 -10.93
C GLY A 200 3.42 17.11 -9.80
N LYS A 201 3.22 18.43 -9.81
CA LYS A 201 3.69 19.31 -8.73
C LYS A 201 2.67 19.39 -7.60
N PRO A 202 3.14 19.54 -6.34
CA PRO A 202 2.24 19.77 -5.22
C PRO A 202 1.55 21.16 -5.30
N PRO A 203 0.28 21.28 -4.87
CA PRO A 203 -0.63 20.18 -4.59
C PRO A 203 -1.05 19.48 -5.91
N GLY A 204 -1.15 18.15 -5.85
CA GLY A 204 -1.56 17.34 -7.00
C GLY A 204 -2.92 17.76 -7.54
N LYS A 205 -3.16 17.50 -8.83
CA LYS A 205 -4.41 17.85 -9.51
C LYS A 205 -5.37 16.67 -9.53
N ASN A 206 -6.66 16.95 -9.48
CA ASN A 206 -7.71 15.95 -9.39
C ASN A 206 -8.99 16.48 -10.03
N ILE A 207 -9.80 15.60 -10.60
CA ILE A 207 -11.07 15.93 -11.26
C ILE A 207 -12.16 14.95 -10.81
N TYR A 208 -13.13 14.64 -11.66
CA TYR A 208 -14.37 13.95 -11.28
C TYR A 208 -14.16 12.50 -10.81
N GLY A 209 -13.27 11.76 -11.45
CA GLY A 209 -13.07 10.34 -11.24
C GLY A 209 -11.85 9.97 -10.39
N THR A 210 -11.93 8.80 -9.74
CA THR A 210 -10.86 8.21 -8.95
C THR A 210 -10.58 6.78 -9.40
N HIS A 211 -9.38 6.54 -9.96
CA HIS A 211 -8.92 5.26 -10.49
C HIS A 211 -7.54 4.94 -9.91
N PRO A 212 -7.46 4.45 -8.66
CA PRO A 212 -6.21 4.17 -7.94
C PRO A 212 -5.54 2.87 -8.42
N VAL A 213 -5.41 2.73 -9.74
CA VAL A 213 -4.80 1.60 -10.43
C VAL A 213 -3.70 2.11 -11.32
N PHE A 214 -2.55 1.46 -11.32
CA PHE A 214 -1.51 1.68 -12.32
C PHE A 214 -1.08 0.37 -12.97
N PHE A 215 -0.47 0.50 -14.13
CA PHE A 215 0.12 -0.59 -14.88
C PHE A 215 1.51 -0.20 -15.36
N THR A 216 2.36 -1.19 -15.52
CA THR A 216 3.69 -1.01 -16.09
C THR A 216 4.20 -2.30 -16.69
N ARG A 217 5.26 -2.21 -17.47
CA ARG A 217 6.06 -3.36 -17.86
C ARG A 217 7.20 -3.51 -16.86
N ALA A 218 7.48 -4.74 -16.44
CA ALA A 218 8.68 -5.02 -15.66
C ALA A 218 9.95 -4.63 -16.44
N ASN A 219 11.01 -4.27 -15.73
CA ASN A 219 12.31 -3.91 -16.32
C ASN A 219 12.97 -5.12 -17.02
N THR A 220 14.11 -4.88 -17.67
CA THR A 220 14.88 -5.83 -18.47
C THR A 220 14.97 -7.22 -17.82
N GLY A 221 14.43 -8.23 -18.51
CA GLY A 221 14.43 -9.63 -18.06
C GLY A 221 13.04 -10.26 -17.99
N SER A 222 11.98 -9.47 -17.80
CA SER A 222 10.59 -9.94 -17.84
C SER A 222 9.86 -9.43 -19.09
N LYS A 223 9.06 -10.30 -19.69
CA LYS A 223 8.19 -10.00 -20.85
C LYS A 223 6.77 -9.56 -20.43
N TYR A 224 6.49 -9.57 -19.13
CA TYR A 224 5.15 -9.38 -18.60
C TYR A 224 4.87 -7.92 -18.24
N HIS A 225 3.60 -7.55 -18.40
CA HIS A 225 3.04 -6.36 -17.78
C HIS A 225 2.40 -6.78 -16.47
N TRP A 226 2.41 -5.87 -15.50
CA TRP A 226 1.74 -6.05 -14.24
C TRP A 226 1.14 -4.72 -13.80
N GLY A 227 0.24 -4.78 -12.84
CA GLY A 227 -0.40 -3.59 -12.30
C GLY A 227 -0.78 -3.78 -10.84
N MET A 228 -1.12 -2.66 -10.22
CA MET A 228 -1.55 -2.62 -8.83
C MET A 228 -2.81 -1.78 -8.74
N LEU A 229 -3.84 -2.33 -8.11
CA LEU A 229 -5.02 -1.62 -7.67
C LEU A 229 -4.90 -1.40 -6.16
N ASN A 230 -4.89 -0.14 -5.71
CA ASN A 230 -5.11 0.18 -4.31
C ASN A 230 -6.62 0.31 -4.07
N LEU A 231 -7.24 -0.73 -3.51
CA LEU A 231 -8.67 -0.74 -3.21
C LEU A 231 -8.98 0.09 -1.95
N ASN A 232 -8.94 1.41 -2.12
CA ASN A 232 -9.19 2.42 -1.11
C ASN A 232 -10.03 3.56 -1.72
N ALA A 233 -11.05 4.04 -1.01
CA ALA A 233 -11.94 5.11 -1.47
C ALA A 233 -11.79 6.43 -0.68
N ASN A 234 -10.81 6.51 0.22
CA ASN A 234 -10.43 7.75 0.88
C ASN A 234 -9.62 8.64 -0.07
N ALA A 235 -9.58 9.94 0.21
CA ALA A 235 -8.65 10.85 -0.45
C ALA A 235 -7.20 10.39 -0.20
N GLN A 236 -6.38 10.41 -1.24
CA GLN A 236 -4.99 9.96 -1.15
C GLN A 236 -4.11 10.69 -2.16
N ASP A 237 -2.84 10.85 -1.80
CA ASP A 237 -1.78 11.28 -2.70
C ASP A 237 -0.85 10.09 -2.99
N THR A 238 -0.50 9.90 -4.25
CA THR A 238 0.51 8.93 -4.69
C THR A 238 1.74 9.68 -5.18
N LYS A 239 2.84 9.59 -4.43
CA LYS A 239 4.15 10.10 -4.86
C LYS A 239 4.86 9.03 -5.70
N VAL A 240 5.23 9.41 -6.92
CA VAL A 240 6.01 8.58 -7.85
C VAL A 240 7.43 9.13 -7.91
N THR A 241 8.43 8.24 -7.81
CA THR A 241 9.87 8.54 -7.95
C THR A 241 10.45 7.50 -8.89
N LEU A 242 11.12 7.93 -9.98
CA LEU A 242 11.50 7.08 -11.12
C LEU A 242 12.99 6.74 -11.17
#